data_AF-A0AA35SU81-F1
#
_entry.id   AF-A0AA35SU81-F1
#
_cell.length_a   1.000
_cell.length_b   1.000
_cell.length_c   1.000
_cell.angle_alpha   90.00
_cell.angle_beta   90.00
_cell.angle_gamma   90.00
#
_symmetry.space_group_name_H-M   'P 1'
#
loop_
_entity.id
_entity.type
_entity.pdbx_description
1 polymer ?
#
loop_
_entity_poly.entity_id
_entity_poly.type
_entity_poly.pdbx_seq_one_letter_code
_entity_poly.pdbx_strand_id
1 'polypeptide(L)'
;MFEEYADGVNGFIETTEALPVEYAMLDESRKHGTPKDCLAVSRRGTSDGYMEAKRVGAKTVASSAHERAAELMPPVQKGEGDC
;
A
#
# COMPACT_ATOMS: atom_id res chain seq x y z
N MET A 1 5.27 14.37 -9.96
CA MET A 1 4.13 14.21 -9.02
C MET A 1 4.57 13.88 -7.60
N PHE A 2 5.28 12.76 -7.36
CA PHE A 2 5.70 12.39 -6.00
C PHE A 2 6.82 13.30 -5.44
N GLU A 3 7.60 13.93 -6.32
CA GLU A 3 8.62 14.91 -5.94
C GLU A 3 7.98 16.15 -5.33
N GLU A 4 7.05 16.78 -6.04
CA GLU A 4 6.36 17.99 -5.61
C GLU A 4 5.48 17.74 -4.38
N TYR A 5 4.92 16.54 -4.26
CA TYR A 5 4.18 16.13 -3.05
C TYR A 5 5.12 16.00 -1.84
N ALA A 6 6.29 15.35 -2.01
CA ALA A 6 7.28 15.25 -0.95
C ALA A 6 7.78 16.64 -0.52
N ASP A 7 8.03 17.53 -1.48
CA ASP A 7 8.43 18.93 -1.21
C ASP A 7 7.37 19.69 -0.40
N GLY A 8 6.08 19.56 -0.77
CA GLY A 8 4.99 20.18 -0.02
C GLY A 8 4.88 19.66 1.42
N VAL A 9 5.05 18.35 1.63
CA VAL A 9 5.06 17.74 2.96
C VAL A 9 6.26 18.23 3.78
N ASN A 10 7.45 18.27 3.17
CA ASN A 10 8.65 18.77 3.83
C ASN A 10 8.53 20.25 4.20
N GLY A 11 7.96 21.08 3.32
CA GLY A 11 7.68 22.49 3.63
C GLY A 11 6.71 22.67 4.81
N PHE A 12 5.69 21.82 4.94
CA PHE A 12 4.84 21.81 6.12
C PHE A 12 5.61 21.40 7.40
N ILE A 13 6.42 20.34 7.30
CA ILE A 13 7.24 19.84 8.41
C ILE A 13 8.20 20.92 8.93
N GLU A 14 8.80 21.71 8.05
CA GLU A 14 9.73 22.78 8.43
C GLU A 14 9.02 23.96 9.11
N THR A 15 7.82 24.30 8.63
CA THR A 15 7.11 25.51 9.04
C THR A 15 6.15 25.31 10.21
N THR A 16 5.75 24.06 10.52
CA THR A 16 4.82 23.81 11.62
C THR A 16 5.47 24.12 12.99
N GLU A 17 4.79 24.94 13.78
CA GLU A 17 5.23 25.31 15.12
C GLU A 17 4.90 24.22 16.16
N ALA A 18 3.78 23.51 15.95
CA ALA A 18 3.31 22.47 16.85
C ALA A 18 3.46 21.09 16.20
N LEU A 19 4.06 20.16 16.94
CA LEU A 19 4.07 18.75 16.56
C LEU A 19 2.92 17.99 17.23
N PRO A 20 2.40 16.94 16.57
CA PRO A 20 1.50 15.99 17.23
C PRO A 20 2.11 15.43 18.51
N VAL A 21 1.26 15.13 19.50
CA VAL A 21 1.69 14.66 20.83
C VAL A 21 2.52 13.38 20.77
N GLU A 22 2.28 12.57 19.74
CA GLU A 22 2.98 11.32 19.46
C GLU A 22 4.49 11.52 19.32
N TYR A 23 4.95 12.65 18.76
CA TYR A 23 6.39 12.95 18.67
C TYR A 23 7.03 13.11 20.05
N ALA A 24 6.33 13.76 20.98
CA ALA A 24 6.81 13.91 22.36
C ALA A 24 6.74 12.59 23.14
N MET A 25 5.69 11.78 22.90
CA MET A 25 5.53 10.48 23.54
C MET A 25 6.61 9.47 23.12
N LEU A 26 7.08 9.57 21.88
CA LEU A 26 8.07 8.66 21.30
C LEU A 26 9.50 9.19 21.32
N ASP A 27 9.72 10.40 21.85
CA ASP A 27 11.02 11.12 21.80
C ASP A 27 11.63 11.16 20.39
N GLU A 28 10.77 11.38 19.40
CA GLU A 28 11.14 11.39 17.97
C GLU A 28 11.14 12.81 17.41
N SER A 29 11.97 13.03 16.41
CA SER A 29 12.06 14.29 15.68
C SER A 29 11.46 14.20 14.28
N ARG A 30 11.20 15.36 13.69
CA ARG A 30 10.74 15.50 12.31
C ARG A 30 11.77 14.90 11.36
N LYS A 31 11.31 14.09 10.41
CA LYS A 31 12.14 13.52 9.34
C LYS A 31 11.54 13.90 8.00
N HIS A 32 12.39 14.32 7.07
CA HIS A 32 11.95 14.63 5.71
C HIS A 32 11.61 13.35 4.97
N GLY A 33 10.49 13.41 4.25
CA GLY A 33 10.09 12.36 3.33
C GLY A 33 10.82 12.48 2.01
N THR A 34 11.08 11.34 1.38
CA THR A 34 11.53 11.25 0.00
C THR A 34 10.35 10.88 -0.91
N PRO A 35 10.45 11.10 -2.23
CA PRO A 35 9.42 10.65 -3.18
C PRO A 35 9.15 9.14 -3.11
N LYS A 36 10.15 8.33 -2.69
CA LYS A 36 10.00 6.89 -2.49
C LYS A 36 9.07 6.57 -1.31
N ASP A 37 9.10 7.38 -0.26
CA ASP A 37 8.22 7.19 0.90
C ASP A 37 6.76 7.47 0.51
N CYS A 38 6.53 8.48 -0.33
CA CYS A 38 5.20 8.78 -0.87
C CYS A 38 4.67 7.62 -1.73
N LEU A 39 5.53 7.02 -2.58
CA LEU A 39 5.18 5.83 -3.35
C LEU A 39 4.87 4.63 -2.45
N ALA A 40 5.64 4.43 -1.38
CA ALA A 40 5.42 3.33 -0.43
C ALA A 40 4.05 3.46 0.28
N VAL A 41 3.69 4.68 0.70
CA VAL A 41 2.37 4.95 1.30
C VAL A 41 1.24 4.72 0.28
N SER A 42 1.39 5.19 -0.96
CA SER A 42 0.42 4.95 -2.03
C SER A 42 0.19 3.45 -2.30
N ARG A 43 1.26 2.65 -2.25
CA ARG A 43 1.18 1.20 -2.43
C ARG A 43 0.55 0.46 -1.25
N ARG A 44 0.39 1.08 -0.08
CA ARG A 44 -0.16 0.43 1.11
C ARG A 44 -1.61 -0.04 0.95
N GLY A 45 -2.35 0.51 -0.01
CA GLY A 45 -3.68 0.01 -0.39
C GLY A 45 -3.68 -1.31 -1.18
N THR A 46 -2.52 -1.80 -1.63
CA THR A 46 -2.43 -3.05 -2.43
C THR A 46 -2.23 -4.31 -1.58
N SER A 47 -1.95 -4.19 -0.28
CA SER A 47 -1.82 -5.34 0.63
C SER A 47 -3.17 -5.94 1.01
N ASP A 48 -4.21 -5.13 1.08
CA ASP A 48 -5.52 -5.52 1.62
C ASP A 48 -6.39 -6.18 0.54
N GLY A 49 -5.96 -7.38 0.11
CA GLY A 49 -6.78 -8.26 -0.73
C GLY A 49 -6.00 -9.19 -1.64
N TYR A 50 -4.84 -8.74 -2.15
CA TYR A 50 -4.08 -9.53 -3.13
C TYR A 50 -3.51 -10.84 -2.54
N MET A 51 -2.97 -10.77 -1.32
CA MET A 51 -2.40 -11.94 -0.65
C MET A 51 -3.48 -12.89 -0.13
N GLU A 52 -4.60 -12.37 0.35
CA GLU A 52 -5.71 -13.21 0.81
C GLU A 52 -6.43 -13.91 -0.36
N ALA A 53 -6.62 -13.25 -1.50
CA ALA A 53 -7.17 -13.89 -2.69
C ALA A 53 -6.30 -15.06 -3.19
N LYS A 54 -4.97 -14.88 -3.22
CA LYS A 54 -4.03 -15.97 -3.56
C LYS A 54 -4.04 -17.09 -2.53
N ARG A 55 -4.15 -16.77 -1.25
CA ARG A 55 -4.18 -17.76 -0.17
C ARG A 55 -5.46 -18.60 -0.21
N VAL A 56 -6.61 -17.96 -0.44
CA VAL A 56 -7.90 -18.64 -0.64
C VAL A 56 -7.84 -19.52 -1.88
N GLY A 57 -7.38 -19.00 -3.02
CA GLY A 57 -7.22 -19.79 -4.25
C GLY A 57 -6.33 -21.02 -4.07
N ALA A 58 -5.17 -20.87 -3.41
CA ALA A 58 -4.27 -21.99 -3.14
C ALA A 58 -4.90 -23.07 -2.24
N LYS A 59 -5.65 -22.67 -1.20
CA LYS A 59 -6.37 -23.62 -0.33
C LYS A 59 -7.51 -24.32 -1.06
N THR A 60 -8.25 -23.62 -1.92
CA THR A 60 -9.35 -24.17 -2.70
C THR A 60 -8.83 -25.16 -3.76
N VAL A 61 -7.73 -24.85 -4.45
CA VAL A 61 -7.07 -25.77 -5.41
C VAL A 61 -6.48 -26.99 -4.71
N ALA A 62 -5.95 -26.85 -3.49
CA ALA A 62 -5.40 -27.98 -2.73
C ALA A 62 -6.48 -28.92 -2.15
N SER A 63 -7.71 -28.44 -1.96
CA SER A 63 -8.83 -29.20 -1.37
C SER A 63 -9.86 -29.70 -2.38
N SER A 64 -9.90 -29.12 -3.58
CA SER A 64 -10.84 -29.47 -4.64
C SER A 64 -10.10 -30.19 -5.77
N ALA A 65 -10.70 -31.24 -6.36
CA ALA A 65 -10.21 -31.77 -7.63
C ALA A 65 -10.07 -30.60 -8.62
N HIS A 66 -8.89 -30.47 -9.21
CA HIS A 66 -8.36 -29.28 -9.90
C HIS A 66 -9.32 -28.57 -10.88
N GLU A 67 -10.32 -29.27 -11.38
CA GLU A 67 -11.24 -28.80 -12.42
C GLU A 67 -12.25 -27.75 -11.93
N ARG A 68 -12.64 -27.73 -10.64
CA ARG A 68 -13.68 -26.79 -10.13
C ARG A 68 -13.14 -25.56 -9.41
N ALA A 69 -11.87 -25.56 -9.00
CA ALA A 69 -11.30 -24.46 -8.23
C ALA A 69 -11.15 -23.17 -9.06
N ALA A 70 -11.01 -23.29 -10.39
CA ALA A 70 -10.97 -22.16 -11.31
C ALA A 70 -12.32 -21.44 -11.43
N GLU A 71 -13.44 -22.13 -11.24
CA GLU A 71 -14.80 -21.55 -11.30
C GLU A 71 -15.16 -20.74 -10.05
N LEU A 72 -14.51 -21.01 -8.92
CA LEU A 72 -14.78 -20.38 -7.62
C LEU A 72 -13.94 -19.13 -7.36
N MET A 73 -12.93 -18.86 -8.19
CA MET A 73 -12.11 -17.65 -8.08
C MET A 73 -12.72 -16.57 -8.99
N PRO A 74 -13.12 -15.40 -8.47
CA PRO A 74 -13.51 -14.30 -9.32
C PRO A 74 -12.34 -13.98 -10.27
N PRO A 75 -12.59 -13.77 -11.57
CA PRO A 75 -11.51 -13.45 -12.49
C PRO A 75 -10.80 -12.21 -11.96
N VAL A 76 -9.50 -12.34 -11.73
CA VAL A 76 -8.63 -11.19 -11.46
C VAL A 76 -8.81 -10.28 -12.67
N GLN A 77 -9.48 -9.14 -12.48
CA GLN A 77 -9.56 -8.12 -13.51
C GLN A 77 -8.13 -7.72 -13.82
N LYS A 78 -7.66 -8.22 -14.97
CA LYS A 78 -6.41 -7.81 -15.58
C LYS A 78 -6.65 -6.35 -15.91
N GLY A 79 -5.99 -5.44 -15.19
CA GLY A 79 -5.99 -4.04 -15.57
C GLY A 79 -5.55 -3.96 -17.02
N GLU A 80 -6.44 -3.49 -17.90
CA GLU A 80 -6.15 -3.21 -19.30
C GLU A 80 -5.04 -2.16 -19.34
N GLY A 81 -3.84 -2.64 -19.66
CA GLY A 81 -2.71 -1.82 -20.07
C GLY A 81 -2.31 -2.31 -21.44
N ASP A 82 -2.90 -1.70 -22.47
CA ASP A 82 -2.45 -1.76 -23.86
C ASP A 82 -0.98 -1.33 -23.94
N CYS A 83 -0.14 -2.19 -24.50
CA CYS A 83 1.10 -1.88 -25.23
C CYS A 83 1.30 -2.97 -26.29
#